data_AF-A0A0C3BT23-F1
#
_entry.id   AF-A0A0C3BT23-F1
#
_cell.length_a   1.000
_cell.length_b   1.000
_cell.length_c   1.000
_cell.angle_alpha   90.00
_cell.angle_beta   90.00
_cell.angle_gamma   90.00
#
_symmetry.space_group_name_H-M   'P 1'
#
loop_
_entity.id
_entity.type
_entity.pdbx_description
1 polymer ?
#
loop_
_entity_poly.entity_id
_entity_poly.type
_entity_poly.pdbx_seq_one_letter_code
_entity_poly.pdbx_strand_id
1 'polypeptide(L)'
;MSTNGEPFWWFLSCLLTLGNASLAKQCCAFLLMHQLIKTEEEFLCANLPNDADAYIISWIMNECDEIMLDGSDKAPEVVCSTYSHAQKMRASMTHVFGPDLRLGNERWHKSETTGNMTGNPSVSTVLASYMVSLRNRKAHAGHVPTSARAITPEIMKKLYDFNGKYIQATPVLEYHSNSKMKSVHDWGGPKTRLALHAIYTLAFICLLRSDEVLKIRYEDIKFVEEGTNILYMIVTLPFRKMHQGGQIQPFYLYPLDKDEAHLCPVRAMAEWIHASTVTSGYMFRKFTAQDRPSDLDDAHMVS
;
A
#
# COMPACT_ATOMS: atom_id res chain seq x y z
N MET A 1 -13.54 -22.51 -26.62
CA MET A 1 -14.26 -21.23 -26.76
C MET A 1 -13.75 -20.30 -25.68
N SER A 2 -13.45 -19.09 -26.11
CA SER A 2 -12.55 -18.10 -25.54
C SER A 2 -13.24 -17.18 -24.52
N THR A 3 -12.41 -16.66 -23.60
CA THR A 3 -12.44 -15.35 -22.92
C THR A 3 -13.61 -14.98 -22.00
N ASN A 4 -13.29 -14.61 -20.75
CA ASN A 4 -13.51 -13.26 -20.20
C ASN A 4 -13.09 -13.16 -18.71
N GLY A 5 -11.79 -13.17 -18.46
CA GLY A 5 -11.20 -13.02 -17.13
C GLY A 5 -10.13 -11.93 -17.01
N GLU A 6 -10.11 -10.94 -17.91
CA GLU A 6 -9.04 -9.91 -17.90
C GLU A 6 -9.52 -8.49 -18.26
N PRO A 7 -10.14 -7.74 -17.34
CA PRO A 7 -10.20 -6.28 -17.50
C PRO A 7 -9.27 -5.54 -16.53
N PHE A 8 -9.06 -6.07 -15.32
CA PHE A 8 -8.37 -5.34 -14.25
C PHE A 8 -6.85 -5.36 -14.38
N TRP A 9 -6.27 -6.51 -14.75
CA TRP A 9 -4.85 -6.65 -15.02
C TRP A 9 -4.41 -5.90 -16.27
N TRP A 10 -5.26 -5.85 -17.30
CA TRP A 10 -4.99 -5.09 -18.52
C TRP A 10 -5.00 -3.58 -18.27
N PHE A 11 -5.87 -3.08 -17.38
CA PHE A 11 -5.94 -1.66 -17.02
C PHE A 11 -4.76 -1.19 -16.16
N LEU A 12 -4.36 -1.99 -15.15
CA LEU A 12 -3.12 -1.70 -14.39
C LEU A 12 -1.89 -1.83 -15.27
N SER A 13 -1.85 -2.82 -16.17
CA SER A 13 -0.79 -2.97 -17.16
C SER A 13 -0.75 -1.80 -18.15
N CYS A 14 -1.88 -1.27 -18.62
CA CYS A 14 -1.96 -0.11 -19.52
C CYS A 14 -1.57 1.23 -18.85
N LEU A 15 -1.99 1.45 -17.60
CA LEU A 15 -1.59 2.65 -16.83
C LEU A 15 -0.13 2.60 -16.41
N LEU A 16 0.39 1.39 -16.12
CA LEU A 16 1.81 1.18 -15.86
C LEU A 16 2.63 1.31 -17.15
N THR A 17 2.23 0.72 -18.28
CA THR A 17 2.97 0.81 -19.56
C THR A 17 3.08 2.25 -20.08
N LEU A 18 2.02 3.06 -20.06
CA LEU A 18 2.07 4.45 -20.54
C LEU A 18 2.96 5.35 -19.65
N GLY A 19 2.89 5.18 -18.32
CA GLY A 19 3.76 5.92 -17.39
C GLY A 19 5.21 5.41 -17.37
N ASN A 20 5.41 4.11 -17.50
CA ASN A 20 6.73 3.47 -17.46
C ASN A 20 7.52 3.70 -18.75
N ALA A 21 6.85 3.74 -19.92
CA ALA A 21 7.52 4.08 -21.18
C ALA A 21 8.06 5.51 -21.18
N SER A 22 7.37 6.44 -20.51
CA SER A 22 7.86 7.83 -20.35
C SER A 22 9.13 7.90 -19.50
N LEU A 23 9.15 7.22 -18.36
CA LEU A 23 10.32 7.17 -17.47
C LEU A 23 11.52 6.46 -18.12
N ALA A 24 11.27 5.43 -18.93
CA ALA A 24 12.35 4.76 -19.63
C ALA A 24 13.02 5.63 -20.70
N LYS A 25 12.22 6.41 -21.44
CA LYS A 25 12.75 7.42 -22.36
C LYS A 25 13.54 8.51 -21.63
N GLN A 26 13.10 8.93 -20.44
CA GLN A 26 13.86 9.89 -19.63
C GLN A 26 15.22 9.33 -19.20
N CYS A 27 15.29 8.04 -18.85
CA CYS A 27 16.55 7.35 -18.58
C CYS A 27 17.47 7.40 -19.80
N CYS A 28 16.98 7.00 -20.99
CA CYS A 28 17.79 7.05 -22.21
C CYS A 28 18.26 8.46 -22.57
N ALA A 29 17.38 9.46 -22.45
CA ALA A 29 17.73 10.86 -22.67
C ALA A 29 18.84 11.33 -21.72
N PHE A 30 18.77 10.94 -20.44
CA PHE A 30 19.82 11.20 -19.46
C PHE A 30 21.14 10.54 -19.88
N LEU A 31 21.13 9.25 -20.25
CA LEU A 31 22.34 8.53 -20.63
C LEU A 31 22.99 9.10 -21.90
N LEU A 32 22.19 9.52 -22.89
CA LEU A 32 22.68 10.21 -24.09
C LEU A 32 23.29 11.59 -23.76
N MET A 33 22.62 12.37 -22.92
CA MET A 33 23.08 13.70 -22.50
C MET A 33 24.44 13.62 -21.79
N HIS A 34 24.65 12.59 -20.97
CA HIS A 34 25.91 12.35 -20.27
C HIS A 34 26.92 11.52 -21.07
N GLN A 35 26.63 11.21 -22.34
CA GLN A 35 27.50 10.43 -23.24
C GLN A 35 27.88 9.05 -22.70
N LEU A 36 27.02 8.46 -21.85
CA LEU A 36 27.18 7.11 -21.32
C LEU A 36 26.79 6.03 -22.34
N ILE A 37 25.93 6.41 -23.29
CA ILE A 37 25.55 5.62 -24.46
C ILE A 37 25.56 6.50 -25.70
N LYS A 38 25.72 5.91 -26.89
CA LYS A 38 25.71 6.63 -28.17
C LYS A 38 24.32 6.71 -28.78
N THR A 39 23.52 5.66 -28.62
CA THR A 39 22.15 5.60 -29.14
C THR A 39 21.21 4.94 -28.12
N GLU A 40 19.90 5.20 -28.25
CA GLU A 40 18.91 4.57 -27.37
C GLU A 40 18.90 3.04 -27.53
N GLU A 41 19.19 2.53 -28.74
CA GLU A 41 19.22 1.09 -29.00
C GLU A 41 20.39 0.38 -28.31
N GLU A 42 21.42 1.11 -27.90
CA GLU A 42 22.53 0.52 -27.13
C GLU A 42 22.08 0.09 -25.73
N PHE A 43 21.13 0.80 -25.14
CA PHE A 43 20.64 0.52 -23.79
C PHE A 43 19.32 -0.25 -23.76
N LEU A 44 18.41 0.02 -24.71
CA LEU A 44 17.12 -0.65 -24.81
C LEU A 44 17.19 -1.84 -25.78
N CYS A 45 18.15 -2.75 -25.55
CA CYS A 45 18.29 -3.96 -26.34
C CYS A 45 18.53 -5.20 -25.47
N ALA A 46 18.52 -6.37 -26.11
CA ALA A 46 18.80 -7.64 -25.44
C ALA A 46 20.28 -7.79 -25.03
N ASN A 47 21.20 -7.12 -25.75
CA ASN A 47 22.63 -7.17 -25.50
C ASN A 47 23.08 -5.90 -24.76
N LEU A 48 22.70 -5.82 -23.50
CA LEU A 48 22.99 -4.69 -22.64
C LEU A 48 24.50 -4.49 -22.38
N PRO A 49 24.94 -3.24 -22.19
CA PRO A 49 26.27 -2.94 -21.66
C PRO A 49 26.47 -3.60 -20.29
N ASN A 50 27.70 -4.02 -19.98
CA ASN A 50 28.01 -4.69 -18.70
C ASN A 50 27.64 -3.82 -17.48
N ASP A 51 27.77 -2.50 -17.62
CA ASP A 51 27.52 -1.52 -16.58
C ASP A 51 26.06 -0.99 -16.57
N ALA A 52 25.14 -1.69 -17.22
CA ALA A 52 23.75 -1.23 -17.36
C ALA A 52 23.04 -0.98 -16.02
N ASP A 53 23.38 -1.71 -14.95
CA ASP A 53 22.84 -1.45 -13.63
C ASP A 53 23.43 -0.17 -12.99
N ALA A 54 24.71 0.12 -13.22
CA ALA A 54 25.35 1.38 -12.84
C ALA A 54 24.75 2.58 -13.57
N TYR A 55 24.30 2.42 -14.82
CA TYR A 55 23.60 3.46 -15.58
C TYR A 55 22.26 3.82 -14.95
N ILE A 56 21.47 2.82 -14.55
CA ILE A 56 20.20 3.04 -13.84
C ILE A 56 20.45 3.72 -12.49
N ILE A 57 21.50 3.30 -11.75
CA ILE A 57 21.89 3.93 -10.49
C ILE A 57 22.25 5.40 -10.70
N SER A 58 23.06 5.70 -11.72
CA SER A 58 23.49 7.06 -12.04
C SER A 58 22.31 7.97 -12.36
N TRP A 59 21.33 7.47 -13.12
CA TRP A 59 20.10 8.21 -13.40
C TRP A 59 19.27 8.47 -12.13
N ILE A 60 19.07 7.45 -11.28
CA ILE A 60 18.37 7.62 -10.00
C ILE A 60 19.13 8.58 -9.07
N MET A 61 20.47 8.53 -9.06
CA MET A 61 21.33 9.43 -8.28
C MET A 61 21.18 10.88 -8.73
N ASN A 62 21.21 11.13 -10.04
CA ASN A 62 21.03 12.46 -10.60
C ASN A 62 19.68 13.08 -10.25
N GLU A 63 18.60 12.30 -10.28
CA GLU A 63 17.25 12.84 -10.05
C GLU A 63 16.85 12.88 -8.56
N CYS A 64 17.25 11.87 -7.79
CA CYS A 64 16.67 11.62 -6.47
C CYS A 64 17.65 11.75 -5.32
N ASP A 65 18.97 11.69 -5.53
CA ASP A 65 19.93 11.77 -4.43
C ASP A 65 20.39 13.21 -4.18
N GLU A 66 20.88 13.49 -2.97
CA GLU A 66 21.55 14.76 -2.64
C GLU A 66 23.01 14.77 -3.08
N ILE A 67 23.52 13.63 -3.52
CA ILE A 67 24.89 13.45 -3.99
C ILE A 67 24.90 13.51 -5.52
N MET A 68 25.87 14.22 -6.09
CA MET A 68 26.16 14.30 -7.52
C MET A 68 26.95 13.07 -8.00
N LEU A 69 27.02 12.87 -9.32
CA LEU A 69 27.76 11.74 -9.91
C LEU A 69 29.27 11.77 -9.62
N ASP A 70 29.83 12.94 -9.31
CA ASP A 70 31.23 13.12 -8.91
C ASP A 70 31.46 12.89 -7.40
N GLY A 71 30.40 12.59 -6.65
CA GLY A 71 30.43 12.38 -5.20
C GLY A 71 30.33 13.66 -4.37
N SER A 72 30.18 14.83 -4.98
CA SER A 72 29.93 16.09 -4.27
C SER A 72 28.47 16.23 -3.84
N ASP A 73 28.22 17.09 -2.86
CA ASP A 73 26.85 17.43 -2.46
C ASP A 73 26.19 18.37 -3.47
N LYS A 74 24.91 18.15 -3.76
CA LYS A 74 24.09 19.06 -4.55
C LYS A 74 23.89 20.37 -3.80
N ALA A 75 23.85 21.45 -4.56
CA ALA A 75 23.54 22.76 -4.02
C ALA A 75 22.14 22.74 -3.35
N PRO A 76 21.94 23.44 -2.21
CA PRO A 76 20.68 23.40 -1.45
C PRO A 76 19.45 23.85 -2.26
N GLU A 77 19.64 24.63 -3.32
CA GLU A 77 18.58 25.12 -4.20
C GLU A 77 18.05 24.04 -5.15
N VAL A 78 18.80 22.96 -5.36
CA VAL A 78 18.42 21.88 -6.28
C VAL A 78 17.47 20.92 -5.57
N VAL A 79 16.19 21.03 -5.91
CA VAL A 79 15.15 20.16 -5.36
C VAL A 79 15.33 18.74 -5.88
N CYS A 80 15.68 17.82 -4.98
CA CYS A 80 15.81 16.40 -5.29
C CYS A 80 14.45 15.69 -5.23
N SER A 81 14.22 14.77 -6.16
CA SER A 81 13.01 13.96 -6.17
C SER A 81 12.92 12.99 -4.97
N THR A 82 11.68 12.59 -4.64
CA THR A 82 11.43 11.73 -3.48
C THR A 82 11.86 10.28 -3.69
N TYR A 83 12.06 9.52 -2.60
CA TYR A 83 12.33 8.08 -2.68
C TYR A 83 11.24 7.30 -3.45
N SER A 84 9.97 7.71 -3.36
CA SER A 84 8.92 7.07 -4.15
C SER A 84 9.01 7.36 -5.65
N HIS A 85 9.61 8.49 -6.04
CA HIS A 85 9.93 8.72 -7.44
C HIS A 85 11.05 7.75 -7.89
N ALA A 86 12.11 7.60 -7.09
CA ALA A 86 13.16 6.60 -7.35
C ALA A 86 12.61 5.16 -7.48
N GLN A 87 11.63 4.79 -6.65
CA GLN A 87 10.95 3.48 -6.79
C GLN A 87 10.21 3.33 -8.12
N LYS A 88 9.56 4.39 -8.61
CA LYS A 88 8.89 4.39 -9.92
C LYS A 88 9.91 4.30 -11.06
N MET A 89 11.02 5.03 -10.98
CA MET A 89 12.12 4.96 -11.94
C MET A 89 12.66 3.52 -12.07
N ARG A 90 12.96 2.87 -10.93
CA ARG A 90 13.40 1.48 -10.91
C ARG A 90 12.34 0.54 -11.49
N ALA A 91 11.08 0.68 -11.07
CA ALA A 91 9.99 -0.18 -11.54
C ALA A 91 9.75 -0.06 -13.05
N SER A 92 9.90 1.15 -13.60
CA SER A 92 9.86 1.40 -15.04
C SER A 92 10.96 0.61 -15.76
N MET A 93 12.20 0.64 -15.26
CA MET A 93 13.29 -0.17 -15.81
C MET A 93 13.00 -1.67 -15.71
N THR A 94 12.49 -2.15 -14.57
CA THR A 94 12.11 -3.57 -14.42
C THR A 94 11.07 -4.00 -15.43
N HIS A 95 10.11 -3.13 -15.71
CA HIS A 95 9.07 -3.40 -16.70
C HIS A 95 9.60 -3.45 -18.14
N VAL A 96 10.49 -2.52 -18.51
CA VAL A 96 11.08 -2.52 -19.85
C VAL A 96 12.02 -3.72 -20.06
N PHE A 97 12.91 -4.00 -19.10
CA PHE A 97 13.84 -5.12 -19.24
C PHE A 97 13.16 -6.49 -19.12
N GLY A 98 12.12 -6.61 -18.28
CA GLY A 98 11.41 -7.87 -18.06
C GLY A 98 10.51 -8.25 -19.24
N PRO A 99 9.26 -7.74 -19.29
CA PRO A 99 8.35 -7.95 -20.40
C PRO A 99 8.85 -7.54 -21.80
N ASP A 100 9.28 -6.29 -21.99
CA ASP A 100 9.46 -5.73 -23.34
C ASP A 100 10.71 -6.30 -24.02
N LEU A 101 11.81 -6.43 -23.28
CA LEU A 101 13.07 -6.98 -23.77
C LEU A 101 13.26 -8.47 -23.47
N ARG A 102 12.27 -9.11 -22.81
CA ARG A 102 12.23 -10.55 -22.50
C ARG A 102 13.44 -11.07 -21.69
N LEU A 103 14.09 -10.20 -20.91
CA LEU A 103 15.17 -10.61 -20.01
C LEU A 103 14.64 -11.21 -18.69
N GLY A 104 13.33 -11.09 -18.45
CA GLY A 104 12.66 -11.65 -17.30
C GLY A 104 13.05 -10.98 -15.97
N ASN A 105 12.99 -11.77 -14.90
CA ASN A 105 13.27 -11.34 -13.53
C ASN A 105 14.55 -11.97 -12.97
N GLU A 106 15.39 -12.53 -13.85
CA GLU A 106 16.67 -13.10 -13.43
C GLU A 106 17.62 -12.00 -12.96
N ARG A 107 18.38 -12.28 -11.91
CA ARG A 107 19.33 -11.30 -11.35
C ARG A 107 20.41 -10.97 -12.36
N TRP A 108 20.79 -9.69 -12.45
CA TRP A 108 21.95 -9.25 -13.22
C TRP A 108 23.23 -9.93 -12.68
N HIS A 109 23.88 -10.75 -13.50
CA HIS A 109 25.07 -11.51 -13.12
C HIS A 109 25.98 -11.77 -14.33
N LYS A 110 27.25 -12.07 -14.08
CA LYS A 110 28.19 -12.43 -15.14
C LYS A 110 27.98 -13.90 -15.52
N SER A 111 27.68 -14.16 -16.78
CA SER A 111 27.55 -15.51 -17.32
C SER A 111 28.91 -16.22 -17.33
N GLU A 112 28.98 -17.41 -16.73
CA GLU A 112 30.21 -18.22 -16.70
C GLU A 112 30.64 -18.68 -18.10
N THR A 113 29.67 -18.90 -18.99
CA THR A 113 29.90 -19.43 -20.35
C THR A 113 30.35 -18.34 -21.32
N THR A 114 29.74 -17.16 -21.25
CA THR A 114 30.00 -16.07 -22.22
C THR A 114 30.92 -14.99 -21.69
N GLY A 115 31.09 -14.90 -20.36
CA GLY A 115 31.83 -13.82 -19.70
C GLY A 115 31.11 -12.47 -19.73
N ASN A 116 29.94 -12.36 -20.36
CA ASN A 116 29.15 -11.13 -20.43
C ASN A 116 28.11 -11.07 -19.30
N MET A 117 27.63 -9.87 -19.00
CA MET A 117 26.54 -9.70 -18.04
C MET A 117 25.19 -10.11 -18.65
N THR A 118 24.39 -10.85 -17.88
CA THR A 118 23.10 -11.40 -18.27
C THR A 118 22.06 -11.22 -17.14
N GLY A 119 20.77 -11.22 -17.51
CA GLY A 119 19.64 -11.03 -16.60
C GLY A 119 19.02 -9.65 -16.73
N ASN A 120 18.35 -9.17 -15.68
CA ASN A 120 17.72 -7.84 -15.67
C ASN A 120 18.50 -6.86 -14.77
N PRO A 121 19.08 -5.77 -15.32
CA PRO A 121 19.91 -4.84 -14.55
C PRO A 121 19.16 -4.13 -13.43
N SER A 122 17.84 -3.94 -13.54
CA SER A 122 17.02 -3.31 -12.50
C SER A 122 16.84 -4.16 -11.22
N VAL A 123 17.18 -5.45 -11.29
CA VAL A 123 17.16 -6.39 -10.16
C VAL A 123 18.58 -6.79 -9.72
N SER A 124 19.61 -6.04 -10.14
CA SER A 124 20.97 -6.26 -9.67
C SER A 124 21.09 -6.04 -8.15
N THR A 125 22.04 -6.75 -7.54
CA THR A 125 22.35 -6.62 -6.10
C THR A 125 22.91 -5.24 -5.78
N VAL A 126 23.69 -4.65 -6.70
CA VAL A 126 24.27 -3.33 -6.58
C VAL A 126 23.17 -2.27 -6.52
N LEU A 127 22.23 -2.32 -7.47
CA LEU A 127 21.10 -1.39 -7.51
C LEU A 127 20.17 -1.55 -6.30
N ALA A 128 19.90 -2.78 -5.89
CA ALA A 128 19.11 -3.03 -4.68
C ALA A 128 19.77 -2.42 -3.44
N SER A 129 21.08 -2.59 -3.28
CA SER A 129 21.86 -2.03 -2.16
C SER A 129 21.89 -0.51 -2.20
N TYR A 130 22.01 0.08 -3.39
CA TYR A 130 21.92 1.52 -3.59
C TYR A 130 20.55 2.06 -3.18
N MET A 131 19.44 1.42 -3.60
CA MET A 131 18.09 1.84 -3.23
C MET A 131 17.84 1.79 -1.72
N VAL A 132 18.39 0.81 -1.01
CA VAL A 132 18.33 0.75 0.47
C VAL A 132 19.09 1.93 1.08
N SER A 133 20.28 2.23 0.55
CA SER A 133 21.10 3.35 1.04
C SER A 133 20.43 4.70 0.78
N LEU A 134 19.86 4.89 -0.42
CA LEU A 134 19.10 6.08 -0.79
C LEU A 134 17.89 6.27 0.12
N ARG A 135 17.15 5.19 0.43
CA ARG A 135 16.03 5.24 1.38
C ARG A 135 16.47 5.75 2.74
N ASN A 136 17.60 5.25 3.24
CA ASN A 136 18.14 5.65 4.53
C ASN A 136 18.57 7.12 4.51
N ARG A 137 19.30 7.58 3.48
CA ARG A 137 19.66 9.00 3.32
C ARG A 137 18.43 9.88 3.31
N LYS A 138 17.40 9.54 2.52
CA LYS A 138 16.15 10.30 2.46
C LYS A 138 15.42 10.35 3.80
N ALA A 139 15.43 9.27 4.57
CA ALA A 139 14.88 9.26 5.92
C ALA A 139 15.67 10.19 6.87
N HIS A 140 17.00 10.22 6.77
CA HIS A 140 17.84 11.13 7.57
C HIS A 140 17.63 12.60 7.18
N ALA A 141 17.42 12.89 5.90
CA ALA A 141 17.05 14.22 5.40
C ALA A 141 15.61 14.64 5.73
N GLY A 142 14.87 13.83 6.52
CA GLY A 142 13.53 14.16 6.99
C GLY A 142 12.43 13.96 5.94
N HIS A 143 12.72 13.32 4.79
CA HIS A 143 11.66 12.93 3.86
C HIS A 143 10.78 11.88 4.54
N VAL A 144 9.51 12.24 4.75
CA VAL A 144 8.53 11.33 5.35
C VAL A 144 8.38 10.11 4.45
N PRO A 145 8.55 8.88 4.97
CA PRO A 145 8.30 7.67 4.19
C PRO A 145 6.88 7.69 3.63
N THR A 146 6.73 7.52 2.31
CA THR A 146 5.43 7.60 1.61
C THR A 146 4.40 6.60 2.13
N SER A 147 4.84 5.49 2.75
CA SER A 147 3.96 4.48 3.36
C SER A 147 3.51 4.82 4.78
N ALA A 148 3.95 5.94 5.35
CA ALA A 148 3.72 6.29 6.75
C ALA A 148 3.18 7.72 6.89
N ARG A 149 2.25 8.15 6.01
CA ARG A 149 1.35 9.23 6.44
C ARG A 149 0.53 8.67 7.61
N ALA A 150 0.88 9.13 8.81
CA ALA A 150 0.12 8.81 10.01
C ALA A 150 -1.34 9.21 9.76
N ILE A 151 -2.27 8.30 10.02
CA ILE A 151 -3.68 8.66 10.12
C ILE A 151 -3.79 9.69 11.24
N THR A 152 -4.45 10.81 10.98
CA THR A 152 -4.68 11.85 11.98
C THR A 152 -6.15 11.89 12.37
N PRO A 153 -6.50 12.49 13.53
CA PRO A 153 -7.90 12.70 13.92
C PRO A 153 -8.73 13.41 12.83
N GLU A 154 -8.13 14.35 12.12
CA GLU A 154 -8.81 15.10 11.04
C GLU A 154 -9.09 14.21 9.83
N ILE A 155 -8.20 13.27 9.52
CA ILE A 155 -8.43 12.27 8.46
C ILE A 155 -9.59 11.34 8.88
N MET A 156 -9.60 10.90 10.13
CA MET A 156 -10.69 10.09 10.70
C MET A 156 -12.03 10.83 10.65
N LYS A 157 -12.04 12.12 10.98
CA LYS A 157 -13.23 12.98 10.88
C LYS A 157 -13.75 13.09 9.46
N LYS A 158 -12.87 13.40 8.51
CA LYS A 158 -13.24 13.47 7.08
C LYS A 158 -13.79 12.14 6.57
N LEU A 159 -13.20 11.02 6.99
CA LEU A 159 -13.69 9.68 6.64
C LEU A 159 -15.08 9.41 7.23
N TYR A 160 -15.28 9.74 8.51
CA TYR A 160 -16.55 9.59 9.21
C TYR A 160 -17.66 10.41 8.53
N ASP A 161 -17.41 11.69 8.28
CA ASP A 161 -18.38 12.59 7.63
C ASP A 161 -18.72 12.12 6.21
N PHE A 162 -17.71 11.65 5.46
CA PHE A 162 -17.89 11.12 4.11
C PHE A 162 -18.74 9.85 4.10
N ASN A 163 -18.43 8.89 4.97
CA ASN A 163 -19.18 7.64 5.07
C ASN A 163 -20.60 7.85 5.61
N GLY A 164 -20.78 8.74 6.60
CA GLY A 164 -22.09 9.07 7.16
C GLY A 164 -23.04 9.64 6.10
N LYS A 165 -22.57 10.59 5.28
CA LYS A 165 -23.34 11.14 4.15
C LYS A 165 -23.72 10.05 3.14
N TYR A 166 -22.80 9.14 2.83
CA TYR A 166 -23.05 8.04 1.89
C TYR A 166 -24.12 7.07 2.41
N ILE A 167 -24.03 6.66 3.67
CA ILE A 167 -24.97 5.72 4.31
C ILE A 167 -26.37 6.32 4.39
N GLN A 168 -26.48 7.61 4.70
CA GLN A 168 -27.78 8.32 4.69
C GLN A 168 -28.39 8.41 3.29
N ALA A 169 -27.55 8.61 2.26
CA ALA A 169 -28.00 8.72 0.88
C ALA A 169 -28.30 7.37 0.21
N THR A 170 -27.78 6.26 0.73
CA THR A 170 -27.90 4.92 0.13
C THR A 170 -28.56 3.95 1.10
N PRO A 171 -29.89 3.78 1.05
CA PRO A 171 -30.58 2.78 1.87
C PRO A 171 -29.99 1.38 1.62
N VAL A 172 -29.92 0.58 2.68
CA VAL A 172 -29.25 -0.74 2.83
C VAL A 172 -29.67 -1.82 1.79
N LEU A 173 -30.61 -1.53 0.89
CA LEU A 173 -31.28 -2.55 0.08
C LEU A 173 -30.69 -2.81 -1.31
N GLU A 174 -29.83 -1.96 -1.89
CA GLU A 174 -29.49 -2.09 -3.33
C GLU A 174 -28.00 -1.95 -3.70
N TYR A 175 -27.05 -2.20 -2.80
CA TYR A 175 -25.65 -2.29 -3.25
C TYR A 175 -25.39 -3.60 -4.01
N HIS A 176 -25.11 -3.49 -5.30
CA HIS A 176 -24.69 -4.60 -6.16
C HIS A 176 -23.32 -4.30 -6.76
N SER A 177 -22.29 -5.08 -6.38
CA SER A 177 -20.92 -4.88 -6.90
C SER A 177 -20.78 -5.11 -8.42
N ASN A 178 -21.81 -5.62 -9.09
CA ASN A 178 -21.81 -5.89 -10.52
C ASN A 178 -22.11 -4.66 -11.39
N SER A 179 -22.43 -3.51 -10.79
CA SER A 179 -22.45 -2.23 -11.50
C SER A 179 -21.00 -1.84 -11.83
N LYS A 180 -20.64 -1.71 -13.12
CA LYS A 180 -19.40 -1.05 -13.53
C LYS A 180 -19.17 0.18 -12.66
N MET A 181 -18.06 0.23 -11.94
CA MET A 181 -17.73 1.30 -10.99
C MET A 181 -17.89 2.65 -11.68
N LYS A 182 -18.95 3.41 -11.36
CA LYS A 182 -19.31 4.65 -12.06
C LYS A 182 -18.36 5.79 -11.68
N SER A 183 -17.80 5.72 -10.47
CA SER A 183 -16.88 6.69 -9.89
C SER A 183 -15.88 5.99 -8.98
N VAL A 184 -14.66 6.54 -8.85
CA VAL A 184 -13.64 6.10 -7.87
C VAL A 184 -14.20 6.12 -6.43
N HIS A 185 -15.23 6.91 -6.16
CA HIS A 185 -15.88 7.01 -4.87
C HIS A 185 -16.88 5.88 -4.56
N ASP A 186 -17.27 5.07 -5.55
CA ASP A 186 -18.21 3.93 -5.44
C ASP A 186 -17.49 2.61 -5.16
N TRP A 187 -16.49 2.63 -4.29
CA TRP A 187 -15.63 1.47 -4.03
C TRP A 187 -16.20 0.48 -3.01
N GLY A 188 -17.27 0.83 -2.28
CA GLY A 188 -17.83 -0.03 -1.24
C GLY A 188 -19.23 0.39 -0.79
N GLY A 189 -20.01 -0.61 -0.35
CA GLY A 189 -21.36 -0.42 0.18
C GLY A 189 -21.40 0.08 1.64
N PRO A 190 -22.60 0.38 2.17
CA PRO A 190 -22.78 0.88 3.52
C PRO A 190 -22.11 0.03 4.62
N LYS A 191 -22.26 -1.30 4.59
CA LYS A 191 -21.68 -2.20 5.60
C LYS A 191 -20.16 -2.24 5.49
N THR A 192 -19.61 -2.28 4.29
CA THR A 192 -18.17 -2.20 4.06
C THR A 192 -17.57 -0.93 4.67
N ARG A 193 -18.26 0.20 4.52
CA ARG A 193 -17.82 1.48 5.08
C ARG A 193 -17.89 1.51 6.60
N LEU A 194 -18.95 0.96 7.20
CA LEU A 194 -19.07 0.81 8.65
C LEU A 194 -17.95 -0.07 9.22
N ALA A 195 -17.69 -1.23 8.59
CA ALA A 195 -16.61 -2.11 8.99
C ALA A 195 -15.25 -1.42 8.94
N LEU A 196 -14.95 -0.71 7.85
CA LEU A 196 -13.68 0.00 7.72
C LEU A 196 -13.55 1.14 8.73
N HIS A 197 -14.64 1.86 9.01
CA HIS A 197 -14.62 2.88 10.05
C HIS A 197 -14.30 2.27 11.43
N ALA A 198 -14.92 1.13 11.77
CA ALA A 198 -14.62 0.39 12.99
C ALA A 198 -13.17 -0.10 13.03
N ILE A 199 -12.66 -0.68 11.93
CA ILE A 199 -11.26 -1.14 11.81
C ILE A 199 -10.28 0.01 12.04
N TYR A 200 -10.46 1.13 11.33
CA TYR A 200 -9.55 2.26 11.45
C TYR A 200 -9.61 2.91 12.83
N THR A 201 -10.80 2.98 13.45
CA THR A 201 -10.96 3.55 14.79
C THR A 201 -10.29 2.68 15.85
N LEU A 202 -10.46 1.36 15.79
CA LEU A 202 -9.75 0.42 16.66
C LEU A 202 -8.23 0.48 16.45
N ALA A 203 -7.78 0.47 15.18
CA ALA A 203 -6.36 0.58 14.85
C ALA A 203 -5.75 1.87 15.41
N PHE A 204 -6.47 2.99 15.25
CA PHE A 204 -6.01 4.31 15.67
C PHE A 204 -5.94 4.45 17.19
N ILE A 205 -7.01 4.09 17.92
CA ILE A 205 -7.09 4.27 19.37
C ILE A 205 -6.21 3.26 20.11
N CYS A 206 -6.19 2.00 19.67
CA CYS A 206 -5.40 0.95 20.33
C CYS A 206 -3.96 0.86 19.78
N LEU A 207 -3.58 1.71 18.82
CA LEU A 207 -2.29 1.70 18.13
C LEU A 207 -1.93 0.32 17.56
N LEU A 208 -2.93 -0.31 16.92
CA LEU A 208 -2.81 -1.65 16.33
C LEU A 208 -2.49 -1.57 14.86
N ARG A 209 -1.74 -2.55 14.37
CA ARG A 209 -1.57 -2.75 12.93
C ARG A 209 -2.84 -3.33 12.33
N SER A 210 -3.07 -3.09 11.04
CA SER A 210 -4.24 -3.62 10.34
C SER A 210 -4.35 -5.15 10.44
N ASP A 211 -3.22 -5.88 10.42
CA ASP A 211 -3.22 -7.35 10.58
C ASP A 211 -3.57 -7.82 11.99
N GLU A 212 -3.37 -6.98 13.00
CA GLU A 212 -3.78 -7.28 14.38
C GLU A 212 -5.30 -7.06 14.54
N VAL A 213 -5.83 -5.94 14.02
CA VAL A 213 -7.27 -5.62 14.10
C VAL A 213 -8.11 -6.63 13.34
N LEU A 214 -7.68 -7.05 12.14
CA LEU A 214 -8.44 -7.98 11.31
C LEU A 214 -8.51 -9.40 11.88
N LYS A 215 -7.68 -9.72 12.87
CA LYS A 215 -7.71 -11.02 13.56
C LYS A 215 -8.48 -10.99 14.88
N ILE A 216 -9.04 -9.84 15.27
CA ILE A 216 -9.95 -9.73 16.40
C ILE A 216 -11.19 -10.57 16.12
N ARG A 217 -11.55 -11.40 17.09
CA ARG A 217 -12.75 -12.22 17.04
C ARG A 217 -13.88 -11.58 17.84
N TYR A 218 -15.10 -12.02 17.58
CA TYR A 218 -16.27 -11.61 18.36
C TYR A 218 -16.08 -11.93 19.85
N GLU A 219 -15.49 -13.09 20.16
CA GLU A 219 -15.27 -13.53 21.55
C GLU A 219 -14.24 -12.68 22.31
N ASP A 220 -13.41 -11.93 21.58
CA ASP A 220 -12.38 -11.05 22.14
C ASP A 220 -12.96 -9.70 22.61
N ILE A 221 -14.20 -9.38 22.25
CA ILE A 221 -14.88 -8.11 22.54
C ILE A 221 -15.95 -8.34 23.60
N LYS A 222 -15.93 -7.53 24.66
CA LYS A 222 -16.96 -7.55 25.70
C LYS A 222 -17.43 -6.13 26.00
N PHE A 223 -18.74 -5.93 26.01
CA PHE A 223 -19.34 -4.69 26.47
C PHE A 223 -19.70 -4.82 27.95
N VAL A 224 -19.35 -3.80 28.73
CA VAL A 224 -19.77 -3.65 30.12
C VAL A 224 -20.82 -2.56 30.15
N GLU A 225 -22.00 -2.92 30.61
CA GLU A 225 -23.21 -2.10 30.55
C GLU A 225 -23.79 -1.88 31.95
N GLU A 226 -24.33 -0.69 32.17
CA GLU A 226 -25.13 -0.36 33.36
C GLU A 226 -26.50 0.13 32.90
N GLY A 227 -27.52 -0.73 33.08
CA GLY A 227 -28.85 -0.51 32.51
C GLY A 227 -28.81 -0.51 30.98
N THR A 228 -29.21 0.60 30.36
CA THR A 228 -29.19 0.76 28.89
C THR A 228 -27.93 1.43 28.36
N ASN A 229 -27.00 1.83 29.25
CA ASN A 229 -25.82 2.57 28.87
C ASN A 229 -24.59 1.66 28.84
N ILE A 230 -23.87 1.68 27.72
CA ILE A 230 -22.54 1.05 27.62
C ILE A 230 -21.56 1.91 28.39
N LEU A 231 -20.98 1.37 29.47
CA LEU A 231 -19.96 2.05 30.27
C LEU A 231 -18.60 2.02 29.57
N TYR A 232 -18.17 0.83 29.13
CA TYR A 232 -16.93 0.65 28.39
C TYR A 232 -16.93 -0.68 27.62
N MET A 233 -16.06 -0.77 26.64
CA MET A 233 -15.78 -1.96 25.84
C MET A 233 -14.39 -2.50 26.18
N ILE A 234 -14.29 -3.80 26.43
CA ILE A 234 -13.04 -4.51 26.62
C ILE A 234 -12.67 -5.19 25.31
N VAL A 235 -11.46 -4.96 24.82
CA VAL A 235 -10.89 -5.66 23.67
C VAL A 235 -9.67 -6.44 24.12
N THR A 236 -9.75 -7.76 24.03
CA THR A 236 -8.63 -8.67 24.29
C THR A 236 -7.94 -8.98 22.98
N LEU A 237 -6.60 -9.04 22.95
CA LEU A 237 -5.90 -9.42 21.73
C LEU A 237 -5.39 -10.86 21.82
N PRO A 238 -5.63 -11.70 20.79
CA PRO A 238 -5.14 -13.08 20.80
C PRO A 238 -3.61 -13.15 20.65
N PHE A 239 -2.98 -12.17 20.00
CA PHE A 239 -1.53 -12.09 19.82
C PHE A 239 -1.06 -10.64 19.64
N ARG A 240 0.19 -10.36 20.00
CA ARG A 240 0.86 -9.08 19.71
C ARG A 240 2.31 -9.36 19.33
N LYS A 241 2.72 -8.96 18.11
CA LYS A 241 4.05 -9.29 17.56
C LYS A 241 5.24 -8.79 18.39
N MET A 242 5.03 -7.77 19.23
CA MET A 242 6.07 -7.17 20.06
C MET A 242 6.18 -7.77 21.47
N HIS A 243 5.31 -8.71 21.83
CA HIS A 243 5.29 -9.29 23.18
C HIS A 243 6.01 -10.65 23.16
N GLN A 244 7.30 -10.66 23.47
CA GLN A 244 8.13 -11.88 23.39
C GLN A 244 7.92 -12.86 24.56
N GLY A 245 7.09 -12.55 25.57
CA GLY A 245 6.90 -13.48 26.70
C GLY A 245 5.92 -13.06 27.81
N GLY A 246 4.73 -12.53 27.49
CA GLY A 246 3.78 -12.15 28.56
C GLY A 246 2.32 -12.11 28.13
N GLN A 247 1.41 -12.21 29.12
CA GLN A 247 -0.03 -12.02 28.94
C GLN A 247 -0.31 -10.62 28.40
N ILE A 248 -1.06 -10.53 27.30
CA ILE A 248 -1.44 -9.25 26.70
C ILE A 248 -2.56 -8.65 27.56
N GLN A 249 -2.31 -7.48 28.14
CA GLN A 249 -3.33 -6.75 28.88
C GLN A 249 -4.46 -6.32 27.93
N PRO A 250 -5.73 -6.49 28.31
CA PRO A 250 -6.86 -6.05 27.50
C PRO A 250 -6.94 -4.52 27.46
N PHE A 251 -7.52 -4.00 26.37
CA PHE A 251 -7.82 -2.58 26.23
C PHE A 251 -9.19 -2.28 26.82
N TYR A 252 -9.26 -1.28 27.70
CA TYR A 252 -10.51 -0.76 28.25
C TYR A 252 -10.83 0.55 27.54
N LEU A 253 -11.90 0.55 26.75
CA LEU A 253 -12.27 1.64 25.85
C LEU A 253 -13.59 2.25 26.29
N TYR A 254 -13.57 3.53 26.65
CA TYR A 254 -14.75 4.26 27.07
C TYR A 254 -15.44 4.93 25.88
N PRO A 255 -16.78 5.09 25.91
CA PRO A 255 -17.47 5.89 24.92
C PRO A 255 -17.01 7.34 25.04
N LEU A 256 -16.65 7.95 23.90
CA LEU A 256 -16.28 9.37 23.85
C LEU A 256 -17.54 10.24 23.77
N ASP A 257 -17.36 11.56 23.76
CA ASP A 257 -18.44 12.53 23.57
C ASP A 257 -18.92 12.61 22.11
N LYS A 258 -20.11 13.18 21.91
CA LYS A 258 -20.73 13.27 20.56
C LYS A 258 -19.85 14.02 19.56
N ASP A 259 -19.12 15.04 20.01
CA ASP A 259 -18.24 15.84 19.15
C ASP A 259 -17.04 15.03 18.62
N GLU A 260 -16.67 13.97 19.34
CA GLU A 260 -15.59 13.04 19.00
C GLU A 260 -16.12 11.70 18.45
N ALA A 261 -17.34 11.69 17.90
CA ALA A 261 -17.96 10.47 17.36
C ALA A 261 -17.07 9.71 16.38
N HIS A 262 -16.36 10.45 15.53
CA HIS A 262 -15.44 9.94 14.52
C HIS A 262 -14.22 9.20 15.09
N LEU A 263 -13.95 9.31 16.40
CA LEU A 263 -12.87 8.62 17.09
C LEU A 263 -13.39 7.59 18.10
N CYS A 264 -14.70 7.47 18.29
CA CYS A 264 -15.28 6.67 19.37
C CYS A 264 -15.30 5.18 18.99
N PRO A 265 -14.39 4.34 19.55
CA PRO A 265 -14.31 2.94 19.16
C PRO A 265 -15.55 2.16 19.62
N VAL A 266 -16.14 2.53 20.76
CA VAL A 266 -17.34 1.88 21.31
C VAL A 266 -18.53 2.04 20.38
N ARG A 267 -18.75 3.26 19.85
CA ARG A 267 -19.86 3.53 18.92
C ARG A 267 -19.63 2.86 17.56
N ALA A 268 -18.43 3.01 17.00
CA ALA A 268 -18.10 2.37 15.72
C ALA A 268 -18.28 0.84 15.78
N MET A 269 -17.88 0.21 16.89
CA MET A 269 -18.05 -1.23 17.09
C MET A 269 -19.51 -1.64 17.33
N ALA A 270 -20.26 -0.89 18.14
CA ALA A 270 -21.67 -1.16 18.36
C ALA A 270 -22.48 -1.08 17.04
N GLU A 271 -22.24 -0.04 16.24
CA GLU A 271 -22.85 0.13 14.91
C GLU A 271 -22.47 -1.02 13.96
N TRP A 272 -21.19 -1.43 13.97
CA TRP A 272 -20.73 -2.53 13.14
C TRP A 272 -21.32 -3.88 13.56
N ILE A 273 -21.34 -4.21 14.85
CA ILE A 273 -21.92 -5.46 15.36
C ILE A 273 -23.41 -5.53 15.01
N HIS A 274 -24.13 -4.43 15.21
CA HIS A 274 -25.54 -4.35 14.85
C HIS A 274 -25.76 -4.54 13.33
N ALA A 275 -24.97 -3.89 12.48
CA ALA A 275 -25.11 -3.98 11.04
C ALA A 275 -24.63 -5.32 10.43
N SER A 276 -23.59 -5.92 11.01
CA SER A 276 -22.94 -7.14 10.50
C SER A 276 -23.67 -8.41 10.90
N THR A 277 -24.44 -8.39 11.99
CA THR A 277 -25.13 -9.56 12.56
C THR A 277 -24.19 -10.73 12.92
N VAL A 278 -22.88 -10.47 13.03
CA VAL A 278 -21.88 -11.47 13.39
C VAL A 278 -22.00 -11.77 14.89
N THR A 279 -22.07 -13.05 15.24
CA THR A 279 -22.25 -13.53 16.62
C THR A 279 -21.11 -14.45 17.11
N SER A 280 -20.17 -14.82 16.24
CA SER A 280 -19.01 -15.67 16.55
C SER A 280 -17.87 -15.47 15.56
N GLY A 281 -16.69 -16.01 15.86
CA GLY A 281 -15.57 -16.07 14.90
C GLY A 281 -14.94 -14.71 14.61
N TYR A 282 -14.33 -14.53 13.44
CA TYR A 282 -13.72 -13.24 13.07
C TYR A 282 -14.75 -12.11 12.98
N MET A 283 -14.43 -10.98 13.62
CA MET A 283 -15.30 -9.80 13.63
C MET A 283 -15.35 -9.10 12.26
N PHE A 284 -14.25 -9.18 11.51
CA PHE A 284 -14.10 -8.55 10.19
C PHE A 284 -13.88 -9.61 9.12
N ARG A 285 -15.01 -10.07 8.55
CA ARG A 285 -15.04 -11.13 7.53
C ARG A 285 -14.97 -10.55 6.13
N LYS A 286 -14.63 -11.40 5.16
CA LYS A 286 -14.67 -11.04 3.73
C LYS A 286 -16.08 -10.60 3.33
N PHE A 287 -16.20 -9.56 2.52
CA PHE A 287 -17.49 -9.11 2.00
C PHE A 287 -17.89 -9.87 0.74
N THR A 288 -19.18 -10.18 0.65
CA THR A 288 -19.83 -10.68 -0.56
C THR A 288 -20.18 -9.54 -1.51
N ALA A 289 -20.52 -9.86 -2.75
CA ALA A 289 -20.94 -8.90 -3.78
C ALA A 289 -22.16 -8.03 -3.39
N GLN A 290 -22.91 -8.47 -2.38
CA GLN A 290 -24.11 -7.81 -1.85
C GLN A 290 -23.83 -6.97 -0.59
N ASP A 291 -22.57 -6.61 -0.33
CA ASP A 291 -22.17 -5.82 0.85
C ASP A 291 -22.57 -6.50 2.18
N ARG A 292 -22.45 -7.83 2.23
CA ARG A 292 -22.68 -8.63 3.45
C ARG A 292 -21.40 -9.34 3.86
N PRO A 293 -21.08 -9.41 5.16
CA PRO A 293 -20.03 -10.30 5.65
C PRO A 293 -20.29 -11.74 5.18
N SER A 294 -19.24 -12.48 4.88
CA SER A 294 -19.34 -13.91 4.56
C SER A 294 -19.76 -14.71 5.80
N ASP A 295 -20.61 -15.71 5.61
CA ASP A 295 -21.01 -16.64 6.67
C ASP A 295 -19.89 -17.64 7.03
N LEU A 296 -18.83 -17.73 6.21
CA LEU A 296 -17.69 -18.60 6.47
C LEU A 296 -16.80 -17.98 7.56
N ASP A 297 -16.61 -18.73 8.65
CA ASP A 297 -15.82 -18.31 9.82
C ASP A 297 -14.31 -18.40 9.60
N ASP A 298 -13.86 -18.98 8.48
CA ASP A 298 -12.46 -19.35 8.24
C ASP A 298 -11.61 -18.22 7.59
N ALA A 299 -12.25 -17.16 7.10
CA ALA A 299 -11.63 -16.13 6.27
C ALA A 299 -11.88 -14.69 6.79
N HIS A 300 -10.86 -14.09 7.40
CA HIS A 300 -10.84 -12.64 7.64
C HIS A 300 -10.62 -11.89 6.32
N MET A 301 -10.91 -10.58 6.28
CA MET A 301 -10.92 -9.76 5.05
C MET A 301 -9.74 -9.88 4.07
N VAL A 302 -8.58 -10.38 4.50
CA VAL A 302 -7.33 -10.37 3.73
C VAL A 302 -6.99 -11.72 3.08
N SER A 303 -7.80 -12.78 3.29
CA SER A 303 -7.59 -14.10 2.65
C SER A 303 -8.22 -14.24 1.26
#